data_AF-A0AAD6VIF4-F1
#
_entry.id   AF-A0AAD6VIF4-F1
#
_cell.length_a   1.000
_cell.length_b   1.000
_cell.length_c   1.000
_cell.angle_alpha   90.00
_cell.angle_beta   90.00
_cell.angle_gamma   90.00
#
_symmetry.space_group_name_H-M   'P 1'
#
loop_
_entity.id
_entity.type
_entity.pdbx_description
1 polymer ?
#
loop_
_entity_poly.entity_id
_entity_poly.type
_entity_poly.pdbx_seq_one_letter_code
_entity_poly.pdbx_strand_id
1 'polypeptide(L)'
;MPPKKRQKPASTAPVVPAKPKSTNGPRPAQSSSGLLAVPVEILDIISMYFGPCIANPYPCYSSVPTLPVAYRYRTLSLRALSQTCHQLRLVFLTLLWEEWNICVTPPSGGAFYKVLGDQLKRTSLGLVVSQNCSLVKTVNIVLTRYSFADFLPPFARCLMQMPNLHTLQIINSHRAMTTQLKNGFTNTTLSSIRKIVLPSWAHEVLRRCLEV
;
A
#
# COMPACT_ATOMS: atom_id res chain seq x y z
N MET A 1 45.07 -24.30 -21.96
CA MET A 1 45.52 -23.92 -20.62
C MET A 1 44.41 -24.22 -19.62
N PRO A 2 44.61 -25.07 -18.61
CA PRO A 2 43.58 -25.43 -17.63
C PRO A 2 43.57 -24.46 -16.42
N PRO A 3 42.42 -24.24 -15.74
CA PRO A 3 42.36 -23.37 -14.58
C PRO A 3 42.86 -24.06 -13.30
N LYS A 4 43.69 -23.35 -12.54
CA LYS A 4 44.29 -23.77 -11.27
C LYS A 4 43.21 -23.88 -10.17
N LYS A 5 43.20 -25.04 -9.48
CA LYS A 5 42.46 -25.31 -8.24
C LYS A 5 42.91 -24.33 -7.15
N ARG A 6 41.96 -23.61 -6.54
CA ARG A 6 42.19 -22.69 -5.42
C ARG A 6 41.98 -23.44 -4.10
N GLN A 7 43.04 -23.52 -3.30
CA GLN A 7 43.06 -24.15 -1.98
C GLN A 7 42.29 -23.31 -0.95
N LYS A 8 41.60 -24.03 -0.06
CA LYS A 8 40.86 -23.54 1.12
C LYS A 8 41.80 -23.62 2.33
N PRO A 9 42.00 -22.55 3.12
CA PRO A 9 42.50 -22.69 4.48
C PRO A 9 41.33 -22.73 5.47
N ALA A 10 41.34 -23.74 6.33
CA ALA A 10 40.63 -23.75 7.60
C ALA A 10 41.54 -23.13 8.66
N SER A 11 41.03 -22.22 9.49
CA SER A 11 41.60 -22.00 10.82
C SER A 11 40.56 -21.42 11.76
N THR A 12 40.64 -21.93 12.98
CA THR A 12 39.64 -22.01 14.03
C THR A 12 39.82 -20.86 15.02
N ALA A 13 38.72 -20.26 15.49
CA ALA A 13 38.68 -19.62 16.81
C ALA A 13 37.24 -19.65 17.36
N PRO A 14 37.02 -20.20 18.57
CA PRO A 14 35.74 -20.07 19.26
C PRO A 14 35.63 -18.67 19.88
N VAL A 15 34.74 -17.85 19.34
CA VAL A 15 34.37 -16.56 19.92
C VAL A 15 33.45 -16.81 21.11
N VAL A 16 33.93 -16.49 22.29
CA VAL A 16 33.18 -16.46 23.56
C VAL A 16 32.00 -15.48 23.44
N PRO A 17 30.74 -15.88 23.70
CA PRO A 17 29.63 -14.95 23.70
C PRO A 17 29.67 -14.10 24.98
N ALA A 18 30.02 -12.82 24.82
CA ALA A 18 29.85 -11.82 25.85
C ALA A 18 28.36 -11.64 26.17
N LYS A 19 27.98 -11.86 27.43
CA LYS A 19 26.65 -11.59 27.97
C LYS A 19 26.23 -10.13 27.67
N PRO A 20 25.04 -9.88 27.10
CA PRO A 20 24.52 -8.53 27.00
C PRO A 20 24.23 -8.00 28.42
N LYS A 21 24.96 -6.96 28.82
CA LYS A 21 24.61 -6.17 30.01
C LYS A 21 23.27 -5.49 29.72
N SER A 22 22.22 -6.00 30.37
CA SER A 22 20.90 -5.38 30.46
C SER A 22 20.99 -4.11 31.30
N THR A 23 21.40 -3.01 30.68
CA THR A 23 21.26 -1.67 31.25
C THR A 23 19.80 -1.25 31.10
N ASN A 24 19.01 -1.49 32.15
CA ASN A 24 17.71 -0.85 32.37
C ASN A 24 17.95 0.65 32.58
N GLY A 25 18.20 1.36 31.49
CA GLY A 25 18.22 2.82 31.48
C GLY A 25 16.82 3.35 31.78
N PRO A 26 16.68 4.46 32.51
CA PRO A 26 15.39 5.08 32.77
C PRO A 26 14.66 5.35 31.46
N ARG A 27 13.40 4.90 31.40
CA ARG A 27 12.46 5.12 30.30
C ARG A 27 12.49 6.61 29.94
N PRO A 28 12.78 7.00 28.68
CA PRO A 28 12.81 8.41 28.32
C PRO A 28 11.47 9.03 28.68
N ALA A 29 11.53 10.12 29.47
CA ALA A 29 10.36 10.89 29.86
C ALA A 29 9.57 11.22 28.59
N GLN A 30 8.29 10.87 28.57
CA GLN A 30 7.38 11.27 27.51
C GLN A 30 7.44 12.79 27.43
N SER A 31 8.04 13.31 26.35
CA SER A 31 8.11 14.75 26.11
C SER A 31 6.68 15.29 26.06
N SER A 32 6.26 15.95 27.13
CA SER A 32 4.93 16.54 27.29
C SER A 32 4.74 17.83 26.48
N SER A 33 5.62 18.07 25.49
CA SER A 33 5.64 19.29 24.70
C SER A 33 5.67 18.99 23.20
N GLY A 34 5.05 19.87 22.42
CA GLY A 34 5.01 19.81 20.95
C GLY A 34 3.88 18.94 20.40
N LEU A 35 4.03 18.55 19.12
CA LEU A 35 3.00 17.82 18.36
C LEU A 35 2.61 16.46 19.00
N LEU A 36 3.48 15.89 19.83
CA LEU A 36 3.25 14.62 20.53
C LEU A 36 2.38 14.74 21.77
N ALA A 37 2.18 15.95 22.30
CA ALA A 37 1.24 16.21 23.39
C ALA A 37 -0.21 16.32 22.89
N VAL A 38 -0.40 16.39 21.57
CA VAL A 38 -1.70 16.53 20.93
C VAL A 38 -2.39 15.16 20.87
N PRO A 39 -3.68 15.06 21.27
CA PRO A 39 -4.45 13.83 21.14
C PRO A 39 -4.52 13.32 19.69
N VAL A 40 -4.59 12.01 19.51
CA VAL A 40 -4.55 11.38 18.17
C VAL A 40 -5.72 11.84 17.30
N GLU A 41 -6.87 12.13 17.91
CA GLU A 41 -8.08 12.61 17.23
C GLU A 41 -7.82 13.96 16.55
N ILE A 42 -7.03 14.83 17.17
CA ILE A 42 -6.64 16.12 16.59
C ILE A 42 -5.62 15.91 15.46
N LEU A 43 -4.71 14.94 15.59
CA LEU A 43 -3.79 14.59 14.51
C LEU A 43 -4.53 14.03 13.29
N ASP A 44 -5.60 13.26 13.50
CA ASP A 44 -6.48 12.77 12.46
C ASP A 44 -7.15 13.93 11.72
N ILE A 45 -7.72 14.88 12.47
CA ILE A 45 -8.31 16.11 11.91
C ILE A 45 -7.27 16.88 11.09
N ILE A 46 -6.06 17.11 11.62
CA ILE A 46 -4.97 17.79 10.90
C ILE A 46 -4.65 17.04 9.60
N SER A 47 -4.61 15.72 9.64
CA SER A 47 -4.32 14.90 8.47
C SER A 47 -5.34 15.14 7.35
N MET A 48 -6.62 15.33 7.69
CA MET A 48 -7.70 15.56 6.71
C MET A 48 -7.48 16.83 5.89
N TYR A 49 -6.70 17.78 6.39
CA TYR A 49 -6.35 19.01 5.67
C TYR A 49 -5.16 18.88 4.70
N PHE A 50 -4.44 17.75 4.68
CA PHE A 50 -3.25 17.59 3.83
C PHE A 50 -3.53 17.41 2.33
N GLY A 51 -4.79 17.34 1.93
CA GLY A 51 -5.19 17.26 0.52
C GLY A 51 -6.59 16.66 0.35
N PRO A 52 -7.08 16.59 -0.90
CA PRO A 52 -8.38 16.01 -1.18
C PRO A 52 -8.38 14.51 -0.84
N CYS A 53 -9.38 14.08 -0.08
CA CYS A 53 -9.71 12.67 0.07
C CYS A 53 -10.49 12.19 -1.16
N ILE A 54 -10.30 10.94 -1.55
CA ILE A 54 -11.08 10.34 -2.63
C ILE A 54 -12.51 10.15 -2.10
N ALA A 55 -13.39 11.07 -2.47
CA ALA A 55 -14.79 11.01 -2.11
C ALA A 55 -15.40 9.69 -2.57
N ASN A 56 -16.30 9.13 -1.77
CA ASN A 56 -16.92 7.85 -2.06
C ASN A 56 -18.44 8.00 -2.19
N PRO A 57 -19.04 7.76 -3.37
CA PRO A 57 -18.40 7.34 -4.62
C PRO A 57 -17.66 8.49 -5.33
N TYR A 58 -16.53 8.18 -5.98
CA TYR A 58 -15.81 9.17 -6.80
C TYR A 58 -16.48 9.29 -8.16
N PRO A 59 -17.03 10.46 -8.53
CA PRO A 59 -17.59 10.66 -9.85
C PRO A 59 -16.46 10.75 -10.88
N CYS A 60 -16.27 9.68 -11.67
CA CYS A 60 -15.30 9.66 -12.75
C CYS A 60 -15.86 10.39 -13.98
N TYR A 61 -15.93 11.73 -13.92
CA TYR A 61 -16.29 12.60 -15.06
C TYR A 61 -15.07 13.09 -15.85
N SER A 62 -13.86 12.70 -15.45
CA SER A 62 -12.62 13.13 -16.11
C SER A 62 -12.35 12.29 -17.36
N SER A 63 -11.93 12.94 -18.45
CA SER A 63 -11.39 12.27 -19.64
C SER A 63 -10.09 11.52 -19.34
N VAL A 64 -9.42 11.89 -18.25
CA VAL A 64 -8.17 11.29 -17.82
C VAL A 64 -8.47 10.10 -16.88
N PRO A 65 -7.92 8.90 -17.16
CA PRO A 65 -8.22 7.68 -16.40
C PRO A 65 -7.57 7.62 -15.00
N THR A 66 -7.01 8.73 -14.52
CA THR A 66 -6.23 8.85 -13.29
C THR A 66 -6.63 10.11 -12.52
N LEU A 67 -6.39 10.11 -11.22
CA LEU A 67 -6.64 11.24 -10.35
C LEU A 67 -5.57 12.34 -10.52
N PRO A 68 -5.95 13.63 -10.33
CA PRO A 68 -5.00 14.74 -10.28
C PRO A 68 -3.90 14.55 -9.25
N VAL A 69 -2.74 15.17 -9.48
CA VAL A 69 -1.58 15.10 -8.58
C VAL A 69 -1.88 15.55 -7.15
N ALA A 70 -2.89 16.42 -6.96
CA ALA A 70 -3.33 16.91 -5.65
C ALA A 70 -3.71 15.77 -4.68
N TYR A 71 -4.26 14.66 -5.18
CA TYR A 71 -4.58 13.48 -4.36
C TYR A 71 -3.34 12.77 -3.80
N ARG A 72 -2.12 13.12 -4.25
CA ARG A 72 -0.87 12.60 -3.72
C ARG A 72 -0.39 13.37 -2.47
N TYR A 73 -0.85 14.60 -2.26
CA TYR A 73 -0.31 15.47 -1.21
C TYR A 73 -0.49 14.87 0.17
N ARG A 74 -1.67 14.32 0.49
CA ARG A 74 -1.91 13.62 1.77
C ARG A 74 -0.87 12.53 2.01
N THR A 75 -0.68 11.62 1.05
CA THR A 75 0.30 10.52 1.16
C THR A 75 1.74 11.03 1.32
N LEU A 76 2.12 12.09 0.61
CA LEU A 76 3.46 12.68 0.72
C LEU A 76 3.68 13.35 2.08
N SER A 77 2.70 14.12 2.57
CA SER A 77 2.75 14.79 3.86
C SER A 77 2.83 13.79 5.00
N LEU A 78 1.96 12.77 5.02
CA LEU A 78 2.00 11.70 6.03
C LEU A 78 3.33 10.94 6.01
N ARG A 79 3.86 10.65 4.81
CA ARG A 79 5.17 10.02 4.67
C ARG A 79 6.28 10.91 5.23
N ALA A 80 6.31 12.19 4.88
CA ALA A 80 7.31 13.14 5.37
C ALA A 80 7.26 13.24 6.91
N LEU A 81 6.07 13.36 7.49
CA LEU A 81 5.89 13.41 8.93
C LEU A 81 6.35 12.12 9.62
N SER A 82 6.09 10.96 9.03
CA SER A 82 6.56 9.67 9.56
C SER A 82 8.09 9.51 9.58
N GLN A 83 8.82 10.40 8.90
CA GLN A 83 10.29 10.40 8.81
C GLN A 83 10.96 11.39 9.78
N THR A 84 10.18 12.16 10.56
CA THR A 84 10.71 13.18 11.47
C THR A 84 11.26 12.60 12.77
N CYS A 85 10.48 11.76 13.47
CA CYS A 85 10.92 11.06 14.69
C CYS A 85 10.19 9.72 14.88
N HIS A 86 10.69 8.88 15.78
CA HIS A 86 10.13 7.54 16.04
C HIS A 86 8.66 7.58 16.45
N GLN A 87 8.28 8.51 17.32
CA GLN A 87 6.89 8.57 17.80
C GLN A 87 5.91 9.00 16.70
N LEU A 88 6.28 10.01 15.90
CA LEU A 88 5.49 10.43 14.74
C LEU A 88 5.45 9.36 13.66
N ARG A 89 6.51 8.56 13.53
CA ARG A 89 6.52 7.38 12.66
C ARG A 89 5.42 6.40 13.04
N LEU A 90 5.27 6.05 14.32
CA LEU A 90 4.24 5.09 14.75
C LEU A 90 2.83 5.57 14.42
N VAL A 91 2.55 6.86 14.61
CA VAL A 91 1.23 7.45 14.35
C VAL A 91 0.99 7.60 12.85
N PHE A 92 1.84 8.37 12.15
CA PHE A 92 1.58 8.72 10.76
C PHE A 92 1.84 7.60 9.76
N LEU A 93 2.66 6.60 10.10
CA LEU A 93 2.79 5.42 9.25
C LEU A 93 1.49 4.61 9.26
N THR A 94 0.82 4.53 10.41
CA THR A 94 -0.48 3.87 10.53
C THR A 94 -1.50 4.58 9.65
N LEU A 95 -1.65 5.90 9.81
CA LEU A 95 -2.55 6.72 8.98
C LEU A 95 -2.20 6.69 7.49
N LEU A 96 -0.92 6.62 7.14
CA LEU A 96 -0.47 6.51 5.75
C LEU A 96 -0.95 5.22 5.10
N TRP A 97 -0.97 4.11 5.84
CA TRP A 97 -1.34 2.80 5.29
C TRP A 97 -2.82 2.49 5.37
N GLU A 98 -3.63 3.28 6.08
CA GLU A 98 -5.09 3.13 6.06
C GLU A 98 -5.66 3.23 4.63
N GLU A 99 -5.05 4.06 3.79
CA GLU A 99 -5.41 4.25 2.39
C GLU A 99 -4.28 3.84 1.44
N TRP A 100 -4.51 2.78 0.66
CA TRP A 100 -3.60 2.37 -0.40
C TRP A 100 -4.04 2.94 -1.75
N ASN A 101 -3.37 4.02 -2.18
CA ASN A 101 -3.71 4.78 -3.37
C ASN A 101 -2.74 4.50 -4.54
N ILE A 102 -3.22 3.86 -5.61
CA ILE A 102 -2.51 3.65 -6.89
C ILE A 102 -3.42 4.10 -8.04
N CYS A 103 -3.78 5.38 -8.00
CA CYS A 103 -4.69 5.98 -8.94
C CYS A 103 -4.27 7.39 -9.37
N VAL A 104 -3.17 7.91 -8.84
CA VAL A 104 -2.73 9.28 -9.08
C VAL A 104 -1.83 9.36 -10.32
N THR A 105 -2.06 10.40 -11.12
CA THR A 105 -1.29 10.70 -12.33
C THR A 105 0.20 10.89 -11.98
N PRO A 106 1.13 10.18 -12.67
CA PRO A 106 2.55 10.43 -12.47
C PRO A 106 2.94 11.83 -12.97
N PRO A 107 3.91 12.50 -12.34
CA PRO A 107 4.32 13.85 -12.72
C PRO A 107 5.00 13.91 -14.10
N SER A 108 5.66 12.82 -14.51
CA SER A 108 6.17 12.65 -15.86
C SER A 108 5.00 12.30 -16.78
N GLY A 109 4.44 13.28 -17.49
CA GLY A 109 3.44 13.03 -18.52
C GLY A 109 3.95 11.94 -19.49
N GLY A 110 3.15 10.90 -19.72
CA GLY A 110 3.50 9.76 -20.56
C GLY A 110 3.48 8.41 -19.83
N ALA A 111 3.09 7.36 -20.58
CA ALA A 111 3.02 5.95 -20.15
C ALA A 111 2.50 5.70 -18.72
N PHE A 112 1.51 6.49 -18.25
CA PHE A 112 0.97 6.38 -16.89
C PHE A 112 0.54 4.95 -16.55
N TYR A 113 0.03 4.21 -17.54
CA TYR A 113 -0.42 2.84 -17.40
C TYR A 113 0.70 1.87 -16.99
N LYS A 114 1.92 2.13 -17.46
CA LYS A 114 3.11 1.34 -17.12
C LYS A 114 3.54 1.63 -15.69
N VAL A 115 3.62 2.91 -15.34
CA VAL A 115 3.97 3.35 -13.98
C VAL A 115 2.98 2.77 -12.96
N LEU A 116 1.68 2.87 -13.21
CA LEU A 116 0.65 2.33 -12.32
C LEU A 116 0.69 0.81 -12.25
N GLY A 117 0.86 0.11 -13.37
CA GLY A 117 0.96 -1.35 -13.38
C GLY A 117 2.19 -1.86 -12.62
N ASP A 118 3.36 -1.27 -12.86
CA ASP A 118 4.61 -1.60 -12.16
C ASP A 118 4.52 -1.26 -10.67
N GLN A 119 3.91 -0.13 -10.32
CA GLN A 119 3.69 0.28 -8.94
C GLN A 119 2.74 -0.69 -8.23
N LEU A 120 1.62 -1.05 -8.86
CA LEU A 120 0.65 -2.00 -8.31
C LEU A 120 1.29 -3.36 -8.06
N LYS A 121 2.02 -3.90 -9.03
CA LYS A 121 2.78 -5.16 -8.88
C LYS A 121 3.77 -5.09 -7.72
N ARG A 122 4.59 -4.04 -7.67
CA ARG A 122 5.64 -3.90 -6.66
C ARG A 122 5.05 -3.77 -5.26
N THR A 123 4.04 -2.92 -5.11
CA THR A 123 3.43 -2.64 -3.82
C THR A 123 2.55 -3.79 -3.33
N SER A 124 1.85 -4.53 -4.22
CA SER A 124 1.12 -5.73 -3.83
C SER A 124 2.05 -6.81 -3.29
N LEU A 125 3.19 -7.03 -3.96
CA LEU A 125 4.20 -7.99 -3.50
C LEU A 125 4.83 -7.56 -2.17
N GLY A 126 5.15 -6.27 -2.03
CA GLY A 126 5.71 -5.73 -0.79
C GLY A 126 4.73 -5.77 0.37
N LEU A 127 3.44 -5.50 0.13
CA LEU A 127 2.41 -5.50 1.16
C LEU A 127 2.17 -6.89 1.75
N VAL A 128 2.13 -7.92 0.89
CA VAL A 128 2.01 -9.34 1.30
C VAL A 128 3.12 -9.75 2.28
N VAL A 129 4.34 -9.23 2.10
CA VAL A 129 5.48 -9.53 2.97
C VAL A 129 5.51 -8.64 4.21
N SER A 130 4.92 -7.44 4.14
CA SER A 130 4.95 -6.46 5.21
C SER A 130 3.85 -6.68 6.25
N GLN A 131 4.12 -6.28 7.50
CA GLN A 131 3.10 -6.24 8.56
C GLN A 131 2.03 -5.14 8.33
N ASN A 132 2.20 -4.28 7.32
CA ASN A 132 1.28 -3.16 7.07
C ASN A 132 -0.04 -3.59 6.42
N CYS A 133 -0.15 -4.84 5.95
CA CYS A 133 -1.36 -5.36 5.31
C CYS A 133 -2.60 -5.27 6.21
N SER A 134 -2.42 -5.43 7.52
CA SER A 134 -3.49 -5.29 8.52
C SER A 134 -3.94 -3.85 8.75
N LEU A 135 -3.15 -2.86 8.34
CA LEU A 135 -3.48 -1.44 8.52
C LEU A 135 -4.35 -0.90 7.38
N VAL A 136 -4.37 -1.59 6.24
CA VAL A 136 -5.10 -1.14 5.03
C VAL A 136 -6.60 -1.30 5.22
N LYS A 137 -7.33 -0.19 5.15
CA LYS A 137 -8.81 -0.14 5.25
C LYS A 137 -9.47 0.17 3.91
N THR A 138 -8.80 0.97 3.09
CA THR A 138 -9.31 1.45 1.80
C THR A 138 -8.26 1.26 0.72
N VAL A 139 -8.67 0.74 -0.43
CA VAL A 139 -7.82 0.56 -1.62
C VAL A 139 -8.42 1.31 -2.78
N ASN A 140 -7.69 2.29 -3.32
CA ASN A 140 -8.12 3.09 -4.47
C ASN A 140 -7.15 2.92 -5.62
N ILE A 141 -7.59 2.30 -6.71
CA ILE A 141 -6.71 1.88 -7.80
C ILE A 141 -7.28 2.22 -9.17
N VAL A 142 -6.36 2.31 -10.14
CA VAL A 142 -6.66 2.29 -11.57
C VAL A 142 -6.05 1.04 -12.17
N LEU A 143 -6.90 0.24 -12.83
CA LEU A 143 -6.47 -0.98 -13.50
C LEU A 143 -6.18 -0.71 -14.97
N THR A 144 -4.97 -1.05 -15.42
CA THR A 144 -4.54 -0.83 -16.80
C THR A 144 -4.27 -2.16 -17.50
N ARG A 145 -4.24 -2.14 -18.83
CA ARG A 145 -3.97 -3.34 -19.64
C ARG A 145 -2.52 -3.82 -19.56
N TYR A 146 -1.62 -2.98 -19.09
CA TYR A 146 -0.18 -3.24 -19.15
C TYR A 146 0.22 -4.31 -18.13
N SER A 147 0.87 -5.38 -18.59
CA SER A 147 1.42 -6.45 -17.72
C SER A 147 0.37 -7.05 -16.77
N PHE A 148 -0.90 -7.10 -17.22
CA PHE A 148 -2.02 -7.51 -16.38
C PHE A 148 -1.88 -8.92 -15.81
N ALA A 149 -1.42 -9.86 -16.65
CA ALA A 149 -1.18 -11.24 -16.22
C ALA A 149 -0.14 -11.33 -15.09
N ASP A 150 0.77 -10.37 -15.01
CA ASP A 150 1.85 -10.37 -14.03
C ASP A 150 1.45 -9.69 -12.71
N PHE A 151 0.59 -8.67 -12.75
CA PHE A 151 0.22 -7.91 -11.56
C PHE A 151 -1.10 -8.36 -10.93
N LEU A 152 -2.06 -8.89 -11.70
CA LEU A 152 -3.38 -9.19 -11.14
C LEU A 152 -3.33 -10.33 -10.11
N PRO A 153 -2.66 -11.48 -10.34
CA PRO A 153 -2.63 -12.54 -9.34
C PRO A 153 -1.97 -12.12 -8.01
N PRO A 154 -0.81 -11.41 -8.01
CA PRO A 154 -0.26 -10.83 -6.78
C PRO A 154 -1.20 -9.84 -6.10
N PHE A 155 -1.89 -9.01 -6.89
CA PHE A 155 -2.85 -8.04 -6.37
C PHE A 155 -4.04 -8.73 -5.68
N ALA A 156 -4.67 -9.71 -6.33
CA ALA A 156 -5.82 -10.42 -5.78
C ALA A 156 -5.44 -11.19 -4.50
N ARG A 157 -4.25 -11.82 -4.47
CA ARG A 157 -3.71 -12.45 -3.26
C ARG A 157 -3.46 -11.44 -2.15
N CYS A 158 -2.95 -10.26 -2.49
CA CYS A 158 -2.71 -9.19 -1.54
C CYS A 158 -4.01 -8.72 -0.87
N LEU A 159 -5.09 -8.56 -1.64
CA LEU A 159 -6.41 -8.20 -1.09
C LEU A 159 -6.94 -9.26 -0.11
N MET A 160 -6.78 -10.54 -0.42
CA MET A 160 -7.22 -11.63 0.47
C MET A 160 -6.48 -11.64 1.82
N GLN A 161 -5.29 -11.04 1.89
CA GLN A 161 -4.50 -10.98 3.11
C GLN A 161 -4.78 -9.73 3.96
N MET A 162 -5.68 -8.85 3.52
CA MET A 162 -6.04 -7.63 4.26
C MET A 162 -7.28 -7.88 5.13
N PRO A 163 -7.12 -8.18 6.44
CA PRO A 163 -8.26 -8.50 7.30
C PRO A 163 -9.18 -7.30 7.52
N ASN A 164 -8.65 -6.07 7.44
CA ASN A 164 -9.37 -4.83 7.74
C ASN A 164 -9.78 -4.06 6.47
N LEU A 165 -9.62 -4.66 5.29
CA LEU A 165 -10.00 -4.01 4.04
C LEU A 165 -11.52 -3.94 3.91
N HIS A 166 -12.09 -2.75 4.07
CA HIS A 166 -13.54 -2.55 3.99
C HIS A 166 -13.98 -1.89 2.69
N THR A 167 -13.11 -1.11 2.07
CA THR A 167 -13.46 -0.35 0.85
C THR A 167 -12.49 -0.66 -0.29
N LEU A 168 -13.02 -1.10 -1.42
CA LEU A 168 -12.26 -1.23 -2.68
C LEU A 168 -12.87 -0.33 -3.75
N GLN A 169 -12.10 0.64 -4.23
CA GLN A 169 -12.48 1.52 -5.31
C GLN A 169 -11.58 1.28 -6.52
N ILE A 170 -12.18 0.77 -7.58
CA ILE A 170 -11.57 0.72 -8.91
C ILE A 170 -12.06 1.97 -9.63
N ILE A 171 -11.22 2.99 -9.71
CA ILE A 171 -11.60 4.30 -10.28
C ILE A 171 -11.76 4.19 -11.79
N ASN A 172 -10.90 3.40 -12.43
CA ASN A 172 -10.99 3.11 -13.85
C ASN A 172 -10.45 1.72 -14.18
N SER A 173 -11.04 1.10 -15.19
CA SER A 173 -10.51 -0.08 -15.84
C SER A 173 -10.86 -0.04 -17.32
N HIS A 174 -9.98 -0.59 -18.15
CA HIS A 174 -10.23 -0.64 -19.59
C HIS A 174 -11.30 -1.71 -19.91
N ARG A 175 -12.28 -1.40 -20.78
CA ARG A 175 -13.39 -2.30 -21.14
C ARG A 175 -12.95 -3.71 -21.56
N ALA A 176 -11.87 -3.80 -22.34
CA ALA A 176 -11.29 -5.07 -22.77
C ALA A 176 -10.63 -5.93 -21.65
N MET A 177 -10.76 -5.54 -20.37
CA MET A 177 -10.18 -6.25 -19.22
C MET A 177 -11.17 -7.19 -18.51
N THR A 178 -12.44 -7.24 -18.92
CA THR A 178 -13.48 -8.01 -18.22
C THR A 178 -13.13 -9.49 -18.11
N THR A 179 -12.68 -10.13 -19.19
CA THR A 179 -12.30 -11.55 -19.18
C THR A 179 -11.09 -11.80 -18.29
N GLN A 180 -10.08 -10.92 -18.33
CA GLN A 180 -8.89 -11.09 -17.52
C GLN A 180 -9.19 -10.85 -16.03
N LEU A 181 -10.08 -9.91 -15.70
CA LEU A 181 -10.58 -9.71 -14.34
C LEU A 181 -11.30 -10.95 -13.83
N LYS A 182 -12.22 -11.49 -14.62
CA LYS A 182 -12.89 -12.76 -14.30
C LYS A 182 -11.87 -13.85 -13.96
N ASN A 183 -10.87 -14.04 -14.84
CA ASN A 183 -9.88 -15.10 -14.70
C ASN A 183 -8.95 -14.92 -13.51
N GLY A 184 -8.42 -13.71 -13.28
CA GLY A 184 -7.46 -13.50 -12.19
C GLY A 184 -8.09 -13.42 -10.80
N PHE A 185 -9.42 -13.23 -10.71
CA PHE A 185 -10.18 -13.34 -9.47
C PHE A 185 -10.93 -14.69 -9.32
N THR A 186 -10.69 -15.68 -10.19
CA THR A 186 -11.48 -16.94 -10.20
C THR A 186 -11.45 -17.70 -8.88
N ASN A 187 -10.34 -17.64 -8.15
CA ASN A 187 -10.09 -18.42 -6.93
C ASN A 187 -9.89 -17.52 -5.70
N THR A 188 -10.45 -16.31 -5.73
CA THR A 188 -10.30 -15.35 -4.64
C THR A 188 -11.65 -15.06 -4.01
N THR A 189 -11.69 -15.06 -2.68
CA THR A 189 -12.82 -14.63 -1.88
C THR A 189 -12.42 -13.37 -1.12
N LEU A 190 -13.25 -12.32 -1.24
CA LEU A 190 -13.01 -11.01 -0.65
C LEU A 190 -14.08 -10.75 0.41
N SER A 191 -13.97 -11.43 1.55
CA SER A 191 -14.99 -11.40 2.60
C SER A 191 -14.96 -10.11 3.44
N SER A 192 -13.82 -9.42 3.55
CA SER A 192 -13.68 -8.22 4.37
C SER A 192 -14.30 -6.96 3.74
N ILE A 193 -14.49 -6.97 2.41
CA ILE A 193 -14.95 -5.82 1.65
C ILE A 193 -16.45 -5.62 1.86
N ARG A 194 -16.82 -4.45 2.36
CA ARG A 194 -18.21 -4.01 2.63
C ARG A 194 -18.70 -2.97 1.64
N LYS A 195 -17.77 -2.24 1.03
CA LYS A 195 -18.07 -1.18 0.09
C LYS A 195 -17.19 -1.32 -1.14
N ILE A 196 -17.81 -1.30 -2.30
CA ILE A 196 -17.09 -1.38 -3.56
C ILE A 196 -17.57 -0.29 -4.53
N VAL A 197 -16.61 0.32 -5.23
CA VAL A 197 -16.89 1.27 -6.31
C VAL A 197 -16.19 0.73 -7.55
N LEU A 198 -16.95 0.47 -8.60
CA LEU A 198 -16.45 -0.17 -9.81
C LEU A 198 -16.91 0.56 -11.07
N PRO A 199 -16.11 0.57 -12.14
CA PRO A 199 -16.62 0.89 -13.47
C PRO A 199 -17.53 -0.24 -13.95
N SER A 200 -18.44 0.07 -14.88
CA SER A 200 -19.48 -0.83 -15.38
C SER A 200 -18.96 -2.19 -15.90
N TRP A 201 -17.71 -2.24 -16.39
CA TRP A 201 -17.07 -3.44 -16.95
C TRP A 201 -16.25 -4.28 -15.94
N ALA A 202 -16.16 -3.85 -14.68
CA ALA A 202 -15.43 -4.58 -13.63
C ALA A 202 -16.35 -5.37 -12.67
N HIS A 203 -17.63 -5.56 -13.04
CA HIS A 203 -18.62 -6.26 -12.21
C HIS A 203 -18.24 -7.70 -11.85
N GLU A 204 -17.32 -8.34 -12.58
CA GLU A 204 -16.80 -9.67 -12.22
C GLU A 204 -16.10 -9.68 -10.85
N VAL A 205 -15.62 -8.54 -10.36
CA VAL A 205 -15.06 -8.41 -9.00
C VAL A 205 -16.15 -8.50 -7.93
N LEU A 206 -17.39 -8.04 -8.22
CA LEU A 206 -18.52 -8.10 -7.28
C LEU A 206 -18.84 -9.55 -6.89
N ARG A 207 -18.77 -10.47 -7.85
CA ARG A 207 -19.06 -11.89 -7.63
C ARG A 207 -18.14 -12.56 -6.60
N ARG A 208 -17.05 -11.90 -6.21
CA ARG A 208 -16.06 -12.39 -5.24
C ARG A 208 -16.19 -11.75 -3.87
N CYS A 209 -17.01 -10.71 -3.74
CA CYS A 209 -17.32 -10.07 -2.47
C CYS A 209 -18.56 -10.75 -1.88
N LEU A 210 -18.53 -11.08 -0.59
CA LEU A 210 -19.64 -11.81 0.06
C LEU A 210 -20.68 -10.87 0.71
N GLU A 211 -20.26 -9.68 1.12
CA GLU A 211 -21.05 -8.76 1.96
C GLU A 211 -21.54 -7.49 1.21
N VAL A 212 -21.36 -7.42 -0.11
CA VAL A 212 -21.60 -6.20 -0.92
C VAL A 212 -22.84 -6.29 -1.79
#